data_AF-A0A1V5FFV8-F1
#
_entry.id   AF-A0A1V5FFV8-F1
#
_cell.length_a   1.000
_cell.length_b   1.000
_cell.length_c   1.000
_cell.angle_alpha   90.00
_cell.angle_beta   90.00
_cell.angle_gamma   90.00
#
_symmetry.space_group_name_H-M   'P 1'
#
loop_
_entity.id
_entity.type
_entity.pdbx_description
1 polymer ?
#
loop_
_entity_poly.entity_id
_entity_poly.type
_entity_poly.pdbx_seq_one_letter_code
_entity_poly.pdbx_strand_id
1 'polypeptide(L)'
;MRRTIDRALEGVLPLAPGSVCFGSGGGFSTLGQMAAGAGDGRNLAISLARIEALAGQLSGMSAMQCARRFGIPPRRARIMPAGAWTAVAALRRLGSDSVTISWAGLREALALEALGRPLRSFTLPRRTLADRT
;
A
#
# COMPACT_ATOMS: atom_id res chain seq x y z
N MET A 1 17.80 -1.61 -2.11
CA MET A 1 16.35 -1.42 -1.91
C MET A 1 15.89 -1.84 -0.52
N ARG A 2 15.99 -3.13 -0.14
CA ARG A 2 15.50 -3.65 1.16
C ARG A 2 15.97 -2.84 2.38
N ARG A 3 17.28 -2.65 2.54
CA ARG A 3 17.86 -1.80 3.63
C ARG A 3 17.28 -0.39 3.70
N THR A 4 16.99 0.24 2.55
CA THR A 4 16.40 1.59 2.49
C THR A 4 14.95 1.59 2.95
N ILE A 5 14.19 0.56 2.55
CA ILE A 5 12.79 0.41 2.97
C ILE A 5 12.72 0.09 4.46
N ASP A 6 13.55 -0.83 4.95
CA ASP A 6 13.61 -1.19 6.37
C ASP A 6 13.90 0.04 7.23
N ARG A 7 14.88 0.86 6.81
CA ARG A 7 15.19 2.14 7.46
C ARG A 7 14.02 3.12 7.43
N ALA A 8 13.33 3.25 6.30
CA ALA A 8 12.16 4.14 6.19
C ALA A 8 10.98 3.68 7.07
N LEU A 9 10.96 2.40 7.45
CA LEU A 9 9.96 1.80 8.34
C LEU A 9 10.43 1.73 9.81
N GLU A 10 11.63 2.24 10.13
CA GLU A 10 12.10 2.40 11.50
C GLU A 10 11.13 3.34 12.24
N GLY A 11 10.53 2.85 13.32
CA GLY A 11 9.55 3.60 14.11
C GLY A 11 8.08 3.38 13.75
N VAL A 12 7.77 2.74 12.61
CA VAL A 12 6.39 2.33 12.30
C VAL A 12 5.96 1.22 13.26
N LEU A 13 4.90 1.42 14.04
CA LEU A 13 4.44 0.41 14.99
C LEU A 13 3.53 -0.63 14.31
N PRO A 14 3.52 -1.89 14.78
CA PRO A 14 2.53 -2.87 14.34
C PRO A 14 1.11 -2.37 14.58
N LEU A 15 0.18 -2.85 13.75
CA LEU A 15 -1.24 -2.61 13.97
C LEU A 15 -1.71 -3.36 15.23
N ALA A 16 -2.70 -2.79 15.92
CA ALA A 16 -3.35 -3.48 17.03
C ALA A 16 -4.10 -4.73 16.52
N PRO A 17 -4.24 -5.79 17.33
CA PRO A 17 -5.04 -6.96 16.96
C PRO A 17 -6.45 -6.57 16.51
N GLY A 18 -6.93 -7.18 15.43
CA GLY A 18 -8.25 -6.90 14.85
C GLY A 18 -8.33 -5.64 13.99
N SER A 19 -7.23 -4.91 13.79
CA SER A 19 -7.19 -3.75 12.88
C SER A 19 -7.35 -4.17 11.42
N VAL A 20 -7.97 -3.30 10.62
CA VAL A 20 -8.03 -3.45 9.16
C VAL A 20 -6.99 -2.54 8.51
N CYS A 21 -6.21 -3.10 7.57
CA CYS A 21 -5.22 -2.35 6.81
C CYS A 21 -5.79 -1.88 5.47
N PHE A 22 -5.68 -0.58 5.19
CA PHE A 22 -6.07 0.01 3.91
C PHE A 22 -4.85 0.52 3.15
N GLY A 23 -4.76 0.18 1.87
CA GLY A 23 -3.75 0.67 0.94
C GLY A 23 -4.38 1.63 -0.05
N SER A 24 -3.86 2.85 -0.13
CA SER A 24 -4.40 3.90 -1.01
C SER A 24 -3.32 4.52 -1.92
N GLY A 25 -3.77 5.25 -2.94
CA GLY A 25 -2.90 5.89 -3.91
C GLY A 25 -2.48 4.98 -5.08
N GLY A 26 -1.84 5.58 -6.09
CA GLY A 26 -1.68 4.94 -7.40
C GLY A 26 -0.92 3.61 -7.39
N GLY A 27 0.00 3.40 -6.45
CA GLY A 27 0.72 2.12 -6.31
C GLY A 27 -0.21 0.99 -5.87
N PHE A 28 -0.98 1.22 -4.80
CA PHE A 28 -1.97 0.25 -4.30
C PHE A 28 -3.12 0.06 -5.28
N SER A 29 -3.61 1.12 -5.94
CA SER A 29 -4.63 0.99 -6.98
C SER A 29 -4.15 0.12 -8.14
N THR A 30 -2.90 0.29 -8.60
CA THR A 30 -2.32 -0.56 -9.64
C THR A 30 -2.09 -2.00 -9.15
N LEU A 31 -1.66 -2.22 -7.90
CA LEU A 31 -1.61 -3.57 -7.32
C LEU A 31 -2.99 -4.23 -7.29
N GLY A 32 -4.04 -3.47 -6.95
CA GLY A 32 -5.44 -3.91 -7.02
C GLY A 32 -5.83 -4.37 -8.41
N GLN A 33 -5.53 -3.58 -9.45
CA GLN A 33 -5.78 -3.96 -10.84
C GLN A 33 -5.02 -5.23 -11.24
N MET A 34 -3.73 -5.32 -10.91
CA MET A 34 -2.92 -6.51 -11.20
C MET A 34 -3.45 -7.76 -10.50
N ALA A 35 -3.94 -7.63 -9.26
CA ALA A 35 -4.46 -8.74 -8.48
C ALA A 35 -5.86 -9.18 -8.95
N ALA A 36 -6.72 -8.23 -9.33
CA ALA A 36 -8.08 -8.48 -9.81
C ALA A 36 -8.11 -9.09 -11.23
N GLY A 37 -7.05 -8.90 -12.03
CA GLY A 37 -7.02 -9.35 -13.42
C GLY A 37 -7.99 -8.54 -14.27
N ALA A 38 -9.02 -9.20 -14.83
CA ALA A 38 -10.07 -8.53 -15.61
C ALA A 38 -11.16 -7.86 -14.75
N GLY A 39 -11.13 -8.07 -13.42
CA GLY A 39 -12.10 -7.51 -12.49
C GLY A 39 -11.74 -6.11 -11.98
N ASP A 40 -12.65 -5.55 -11.16
CA ASP A 40 -12.43 -4.29 -10.47
C ASP A 40 -11.59 -4.49 -9.20
N GLY A 41 -10.47 -3.77 -9.11
CA GLY A 41 -9.59 -3.80 -7.94
C GLY A 41 -10.07 -2.95 -6.76
N ARG A 42 -11.19 -2.23 -6.87
CA ARG A 42 -11.78 -1.43 -5.77
C ARG A 42 -12.24 -2.33 -4.63
N ASN A 43 -11.91 -1.95 -3.40
CA ASN A 43 -12.26 -2.67 -2.16
C ASN A 43 -11.79 -4.12 -2.12
N LEU A 44 -10.90 -4.52 -3.03
CA LEU A 44 -10.33 -5.85 -3.05
C LEU A 44 -9.36 -6.00 -1.88
N ALA A 45 -9.60 -7.02 -1.04
CA ALA A 45 -8.62 -7.45 -0.04
C ALA A 45 -7.59 -8.35 -0.72
N ILE A 46 -6.31 -7.97 -0.67
CA ILE A 46 -5.20 -8.72 -1.24
C ILE A 46 -4.34 -9.23 -0.10
N SER A 47 -4.08 -10.54 -0.05
CA SER A 47 -3.20 -11.13 0.95
C SER A 47 -1.74 -10.73 0.72
N LEU A 48 -0.96 -10.69 1.82
CA LEU A 48 0.48 -10.48 1.78
C LEU A 48 1.16 -11.50 0.85
N ALA A 49 0.82 -12.78 0.97
CA ALA A 49 1.34 -13.84 0.12
C ALA A 49 1.07 -13.59 -1.38
N ARG A 50 -0.10 -13.04 -1.73
CA ARG A 50 -0.43 -12.69 -3.11
C ARG A 50 0.41 -11.51 -3.61
N ILE A 51 0.63 -10.49 -2.77
CA ILE A 51 1.48 -9.35 -3.11
C ILE A 51 2.94 -9.79 -3.27
N GLU A 52 3.43 -10.70 -2.42
CA GLU A 52 4.77 -11.28 -2.52
C GLU A 52 4.94 -12.05 -3.84
N ALA A 53 3.97 -12.87 -4.21
CA ALA A 53 3.98 -13.58 -5.49
C ALA A 53 4.02 -12.60 -6.68
N LEU A 54 3.23 -11.52 -6.63
CA LEU A 54 3.25 -10.46 -7.65
C LEU A 54 4.61 -9.75 -7.68
N ALA A 55 5.17 -9.38 -6.53
CA ALA A 55 6.48 -8.73 -6.44
C ALA A 55 7.60 -9.61 -7.03
N GLY A 56 7.57 -10.92 -6.76
CA GLY A 56 8.48 -11.89 -7.35
C GLY A 56 8.35 -11.95 -8.88
N GLN A 57 7.13 -12.06 -9.40
CA GLN A 57 6.87 -12.05 -10.85
C GLN A 57 7.36 -10.76 -11.52
N LEU A 58 7.06 -9.61 -10.93
CA LEU A 58 7.44 -8.29 -11.45
C LEU A 58 8.96 -8.09 -11.50
N SER A 59 9.69 -8.70 -10.57
CA SER A 59 11.16 -8.58 -10.51
C SER A 59 11.86 -9.27 -11.69
N GLY A 60 11.21 -10.25 -12.31
CA GLY A 60 11.71 -10.96 -13.50
C GLY A 60 11.24 -10.40 -14.84
N MET A 61 10.47 -9.30 -14.84
CA MET A 61 9.88 -8.73 -16.06
C MET A 61 10.48 -7.37 -16.40
N SER A 62 10.72 -7.13 -17.69
CA SER A 62 10.91 -5.76 -18.19
C SER A 62 9.63 -4.94 -18.02
N ALA A 63 9.78 -3.60 -17.96
CA ALA A 63 8.63 -2.69 -17.87
C ALA A 63 7.61 -2.92 -19.01
N MET A 64 8.08 -3.27 -20.21
CA MET A 64 7.20 -3.51 -21.36
C MET A 64 6.45 -4.84 -21.26
N GLN A 65 7.09 -5.90 -20.77
CA GLN A 65 6.41 -7.17 -20.49
C GLN A 65 5.34 -6.99 -19.40
N CYS A 66 5.68 -6.27 -18.33
CA CYS A 66 4.73 -5.94 -17.27
C CYS A 66 3.56 -5.10 -17.79
N ALA A 67 3.83 -4.08 -18.62
CA ALA A 67 2.80 -3.24 -19.22
C ALA A 67 1.81 -4.05 -20.05
N ARG A 68 2.30 -4.93 -20.93
CA ARG A 68 1.46 -5.80 -21.75
C ARG A 68 0.67 -6.81 -20.93
N ARG A 69 1.32 -7.48 -19.96
CA ARG A 69 0.69 -8.54 -19.15
C ARG A 69 -0.46 -8.00 -18.31
N PHE A 70 -0.30 -6.82 -17.71
CA PHE A 70 -1.25 -6.27 -16.75
C PHE A 70 -2.09 -5.12 -17.32
N GLY A 71 -1.94 -4.78 -18.60
CA GLY A 71 -2.72 -3.71 -19.24
C GLY A 71 -2.48 -2.32 -18.63
N ILE A 72 -1.26 -2.03 -18.16
CA ILE A 72 -0.92 -0.76 -17.49
C ILE A 72 0.07 0.09 -18.31
N PRO A 73 0.10 1.42 -18.11
CA PRO A 73 1.06 2.28 -18.79
C PRO A 73 2.53 1.88 -18.48
N PRO A 74 3.45 1.90 -19.47
CA PRO A 74 4.86 1.54 -19.26
C PRO A 74 5.57 2.35 -18.17
N ARG A 75 5.23 3.64 -18.03
CA ARG A 75 5.75 4.49 -16.95
C ARG A 75 5.38 3.97 -15.57
N ARG A 76 4.16 3.42 -15.41
CA ARG A 76 3.72 2.78 -14.16
C ARG A 76 4.42 1.44 -14.00
N ALA A 77 4.42 0.60 -15.03
CA ALA A 77 5.06 -0.72 -15.00
C ALA A 77 6.53 -0.66 -14.54
N ARG A 78 7.28 0.37 -14.97
CA ARG A 78 8.68 0.59 -14.57
C ARG A 78 8.90 0.70 -13.06
N ILE A 79 7.93 1.26 -12.31
CA ILE A 79 8.07 1.51 -10.87
C ILE A 79 7.37 0.45 -10.00
N MET A 80 6.55 -0.42 -10.60
CA MET A 80 5.78 -1.42 -9.85
C MET A 80 6.60 -2.45 -9.09
N PRO A 81 7.75 -2.97 -9.58
CA PRO A 81 8.55 -3.90 -8.80
C PRO A 81 8.99 -3.31 -7.45
N ALA A 82 9.44 -2.04 -7.46
CA ALA A 82 9.81 -1.32 -6.25
C ALA A 82 8.61 -1.12 -5.32
N GLY A 83 7.49 -0.63 -5.88
CA GLY A 83 6.26 -0.39 -5.11
C GLY A 83 5.69 -1.66 -4.46
N ALA A 84 5.72 -2.79 -5.16
CA ALA A 84 5.25 -4.07 -4.66
C ALA A 84 6.10 -4.55 -3.47
N TRP A 85 7.44 -4.47 -3.57
CA TRP A 85 8.32 -4.81 -2.45
C TRP A 85 8.18 -3.86 -1.26
N THR A 86 7.93 -2.58 -1.52
CA THR A 86 7.61 -1.62 -0.44
C THR A 86 6.31 -2.01 0.28
N ALA A 87 5.27 -2.42 -0.47
CA ALA A 87 4.03 -2.89 0.14
C ALA A 87 4.24 -4.15 0.99
N VAL A 88 5.02 -5.13 0.49
CA VAL A 88 5.39 -6.34 1.26
C VAL A 88 6.07 -5.97 2.58
N ALA A 89 7.10 -5.12 2.52
CA ALA A 89 7.84 -4.71 3.71
C ALA A 89 6.96 -3.94 4.70
N ALA A 90 6.10 -3.05 4.21
CA ALA A 90 5.17 -2.30 5.06
C ALA A 90 4.17 -3.23 5.76
N LEU A 91 3.55 -4.18 5.04
CA LEU A 91 2.60 -5.12 5.64
C LEU A 91 3.24 -6.03 6.68
N ARG A 92 4.44 -6.55 6.39
CA ARG A 92 5.24 -7.31 7.37
C ARG A 92 5.56 -6.48 8.61
N ARG A 93 5.95 -5.21 8.44
CA ARG A 93 6.26 -4.31 9.56
C ARG A 93 5.03 -4.03 10.43
N LEU A 94 3.87 -3.88 9.77
CA LEU A 94 2.58 -3.63 10.40
C LEU A 94 1.98 -4.89 11.04
N GLY A 95 2.52 -6.08 10.75
CA GLY A 95 1.93 -7.35 11.19
C GLY A 95 0.58 -7.66 10.52
N SER A 96 0.38 -7.19 9.28
CA SER A 96 -0.87 -7.38 8.54
C SER A 96 -0.72 -8.43 7.45
N ASP A 97 -1.61 -9.42 7.44
CA ASP A 97 -1.61 -10.50 6.43
C ASP A 97 -2.40 -10.13 5.17
N SER A 98 -3.07 -8.98 5.16
CA SER A 98 -3.80 -8.48 3.99
C SER A 98 -3.87 -6.96 3.98
N VAL A 99 -4.26 -6.41 2.83
CA VAL A 99 -4.55 -5.00 2.63
C VAL A 99 -5.76 -4.85 1.74
N THR A 100 -6.70 -3.99 2.14
CA THR A 100 -7.86 -3.63 1.34
C THR A 100 -7.54 -2.40 0.50
N ILE A 101 -7.75 -2.50 -0.82
CA ILE A 101 -7.47 -1.40 -1.75
C ILE A 101 -8.56 -0.33 -1.63
N SER A 102 -8.17 0.85 -1.16
CA SER A 102 -9.03 2.03 -1.10
C SER A 102 -8.69 2.99 -2.24
N TRP A 103 -9.73 3.45 -2.93
CA TRP A 103 -9.61 4.52 -3.93
C TRP A 103 -9.77 5.91 -3.33
N ALA A 104 -10.28 5.99 -2.09
CA ALA A 104 -10.26 7.22 -1.32
C ALA A 104 -8.87 7.43 -0.72
N GLY A 105 -8.37 8.64 -0.84
CA GLY A 105 -7.13 9.10 -0.25
C GLY A 105 -7.25 10.55 0.22
N LEU A 106 -6.15 11.29 0.14
CA LEU A 106 -6.06 12.64 0.69
C LEU A 106 -7.06 13.62 0.04
N ARG A 107 -7.27 13.51 -1.29
CA ARG A 107 -8.17 14.43 -2.01
C ARG A 107 -9.62 14.27 -1.55
N GLU A 108 -10.05 13.03 -1.38
CA GLU A 108 -11.39 12.70 -0.91
C GLU A 108 -11.57 13.13 0.56
N ALA A 109 -10.54 12.98 1.40
CA ALA A 109 -10.55 13.47 2.77
C ALA A 109 -10.71 15.00 2.84
N LEU A 110 -9.94 15.75 2.05
CA LEU A 110 -10.04 17.22 2.00
C LEU A 110 -11.39 17.69 1.46
N ALA A 111 -11.96 16.99 0.48
CA ALA A 111 -13.29 17.31 -0.03
C ALA A 111 -14.38 17.10 1.04
N LEU A 112 -14.29 16.02 1.83
CA LEU A 112 -15.20 15.78 2.95
C LEU A 112 -15.09 16.85 4.03
N GLU A 113 -13.86 17.24 4.36
CA GLU A 113 -13.60 18.34 5.30
C GLU A 113 -14.21 19.65 4.82
N ALA A 114 -14.02 20.02 3.55
CA ALA A 114 -14.59 21.22 2.94
C ALA A 114 -16.12 21.22 2.92
N LEU A 115 -16.75 20.04 2.84
CA LEU A 115 -18.21 19.87 2.91
C LEU A 115 -18.75 19.87 4.35
N GLY A 116 -17.94 20.24 5.34
CA GLY A 116 -18.34 20.31 6.74
C GLY A 116 -18.55 18.93 7.37
N ARG A 117 -18.03 17.85 6.76
CA ARG A 117 -17.98 16.54 7.40
C ARG A 117 -16.65 16.43 8.14
N PRO A 118 -16.64 16.62 9.48
CA PRO A 118 -15.39 16.61 10.23
C PRO A 118 -14.67 15.28 9.99
N LEU A 119 -13.39 15.36 9.66
CA LEU A 119 -12.52 14.21 9.71
C LEU A 119 -12.58 13.70 11.15
N ARG A 120 -13.14 12.51 11.37
CA ARG A 120 -13.07 11.88 12.69
C ARG A 120 -11.59 11.73 13.00
N SER A 121 -11.10 12.51 13.96
CA SER A 121 -9.70 12.51 14.32
C SER A 121 -9.31 11.10 14.73
N PHE A 122 -8.46 10.46 13.93
CA PHE A 122 -7.66 9.35 14.44
C PHE A 122 -6.66 9.98 15.41
N THR A 123 -6.95 9.94 16.70
CA THR A 123 -5.98 10.30 17.72
C THR A 123 -4.90 9.23 17.70
N LEU A 124 -3.84 9.45 16.92
CA LEU A 124 -2.60 8.69 17.12
C LEU A 124 -2.15 8.98 18.56
N PRO A 125 -1.83 7.97 19.37
CA PRO A 125 -1.23 8.22 20.68
C PRO A 125 0.01 9.07 20.44
N ARG A 126 -0.01 10.31 20.94
CA ARG A 126 1.18 11.18 20.96
C ARG A 126 2.23 10.43 21.76
N ARG A 127 3.27 9.93 21.10
CA ARG A 127 4.50 9.56 21.81
C ARG A 127 5.05 10.85 22.40
N THR A 128 4.94 10.98 23.72
CA THR A 128 5.67 11.97 24.50
C THR A 128 7.15 11.74 24.24
N LEU A 129 7.87 12.77 23.80
CA LEU A 129 9.32 12.78 23.53
C LEU A 129 10.18 12.61 24.81
N ALA A 130 9.60 12.16 25.92
CA ALA A 130 10.21 12.20 27.25
C ALA A 130 10.94 10.91 27.66
N ASP A 131 10.85 9.82 26.89
CA ASP A 131 11.41 8.51 27.30
C ASP A 131 12.76 8.17 26.62
N ARG A 132 13.61 9.19 26.48
CA ARG A 132 15.02 9.02 26.06
C ARG A 132 15.94 9.74 27.05
N THR A 133 16.09 9.14 28.22
CA THR A 133 17.23 9.33 29.13
C THR A 133 17.59 8.00 29.74
#